data_AF-A0A2E5JDM4-F1
#
_entry.id   AF-A0A2E5JDM4-F1
#
_cell.length_a   1.000
_cell.length_b   1.000
_cell.length_c   1.000
_cell.angle_alpha   90.00
_cell.angle_beta   90.00
_cell.angle_gamma   90.00
#
_symmetry.space_group_name_H-M   'P 1'
#
loop_
_entity.id
_entity.type
_entity.pdbx_description
1 polymer ?
#
loop_
_entity_poly.entity_id
_entity_poly.type
_entity_poly.pdbx_seq_one_letter_code
_entity_poly.pdbx_strand_id
1 'polypeptide(L)'
;MSVRSKRLNFSSLSLDVQAAEEDEEDERSPLSGATDSEIYDGLPAFNILNFIAIGGHLISAGLMIGFIIAYGSLQLPYTETYLQWNPVNASTICNDGSRKIDTSENGPFCIEPTTSPIDCVDGTCSGLDLGWLIISFHLLSFLFQGVAALTDIRDEGVLGYRYSDMIKDSKNPLRFIEYSISAGIMLIAIALLNGVTDINLLASIGVLTAACQLCGLVVEYTEDIRLQWLLHLTGWFQFGCAYGIIIHAYAKAATAVEDVKPPDFVYVIVLVLFLLYSSFGIVQLTELFCKTKCCSKCCDCFSVKDPEMDRCTSIGCKRGCCRTWCPAVRKDKTCNPVYKEMVFVTLSLGAKLVLGWMIFSNVVIVSRS
;
A
#
# COMPACT_ATOMS: atom_id res chain seq x y z
N MET A 1 -7.15 -20.71 -45.13
CA MET A 1 -6.97 -19.39 -44.49
C MET A 1 -5.87 -19.53 -43.45
N SER A 2 -4.72 -18.91 -43.72
CA SER A 2 -3.46 -19.11 -42.96
C SER A 2 -3.33 -18.09 -41.82
N VAL A 3 -3.06 -18.57 -40.61
CA VAL A 3 -2.81 -17.77 -39.41
C VAL A 3 -1.37 -17.27 -39.45
N ARG A 4 -1.19 -15.95 -39.60
CA ARG A 4 0.14 -15.32 -39.64
C ARG A 4 0.59 -14.97 -38.22
N SER A 5 1.40 -15.85 -37.63
CA SER A 5 2.17 -15.59 -36.40
C SER A 5 3.16 -14.43 -36.64
N LYS A 6 3.05 -13.35 -35.86
CA LYS A 6 4.10 -12.33 -35.76
C LYS A 6 5.05 -12.74 -34.64
N ARG A 7 6.25 -13.21 -35.01
CA ARG A 7 7.40 -13.30 -34.09
C ARG A 7 7.85 -11.88 -33.73
N LEU A 8 7.98 -11.60 -32.44
CA LEU A 8 8.69 -10.41 -31.93
C LEU A 8 10.19 -10.67 -32.08
N ASN A 9 10.89 -9.77 -32.77
CA ASN A 9 12.33 -9.85 -33.00
C ASN A 9 13.05 -8.86 -32.07
N PHE A 10 13.84 -9.37 -31.14
CA PHE A 10 14.44 -8.64 -30.00
C PHE A 10 15.87 -8.14 -30.29
N SER A 11 16.11 -7.61 -31.49
CA SER A 11 17.48 -7.27 -31.96
C SER A 11 17.66 -5.82 -32.39
N SER A 12 16.97 -4.86 -31.75
CA SER A 12 17.13 -3.43 -32.07
C SER A 12 17.33 -2.51 -30.86
N LEU A 13 17.84 -3.03 -29.74
CA LEU A 13 18.40 -2.18 -28.69
C LEU A 13 19.89 -1.91 -28.99
N SER A 14 20.17 -0.98 -29.91
CA SER A 14 21.45 -0.26 -29.94
C SER A 14 21.22 1.14 -29.36
N LEU A 15 21.91 1.41 -28.26
CA LEU A 15 22.06 2.76 -27.70
C LEU A 15 23.01 3.53 -28.61
N ASP A 16 22.47 4.27 -29.58
CA ASP A 16 23.24 5.28 -30.30
C ASP A 16 23.21 6.58 -29.50
N VAL A 17 24.30 6.80 -28.76
CA VAL A 17 24.67 8.10 -28.21
C VAL A 17 25.20 8.93 -29.38
N GLN A 18 24.43 9.93 -29.82
CA GLN A 18 24.93 10.97 -30.72
C GLN A 18 25.01 12.30 -29.97
N ALA A 19 26.18 12.91 -30.11
CA ALA A 19 26.63 14.15 -29.52
C ALA A 19 25.83 15.35 -30.03
N ALA A 20 25.77 16.37 -29.18
CA ALA A 20 25.15 17.67 -29.45
C ALA A 20 25.83 18.40 -30.60
N GLU A 21 25.04 18.98 -31.50
CA GLU A 21 25.44 20.06 -32.40
C GLU A 21 24.84 21.36 -31.86
N GLU A 22 25.71 22.36 -31.72
CA GLU A 22 25.44 23.75 -31.34
C GLU A 22 24.84 24.49 -32.53
N ASP A 23 23.75 25.25 -32.34
CA ASP A 23 23.34 26.29 -33.29
C ASP A 23 22.78 27.53 -32.58
N GLU A 24 23.52 28.62 -32.84
CA GLU A 24 23.16 30.03 -33.03
C GLU A 24 22.53 30.90 -31.91
N GLU A 25 23.28 31.97 -31.66
CA GLU A 25 23.02 33.15 -30.84
C GLU A 25 21.82 33.96 -31.34
N ASP A 26 20.97 34.44 -30.43
CA ASP A 26 20.07 35.56 -30.70
C ASP A 26 20.13 36.57 -29.55
N GLU A 27 20.53 37.80 -29.88
CA GLU A 27 20.80 38.90 -28.97
C GLU A 27 19.54 39.36 -28.22
N ARG A 28 19.62 39.48 -26.88
CA ARG A 28 18.73 40.40 -26.15
C ARG A 28 19.42 41.15 -25.02
N SER A 29 19.31 42.48 -25.14
CA SER A 29 19.78 43.59 -24.31
C SER A 29 19.51 43.49 -22.78
N PRO A 30 20.20 44.29 -21.93
CA PRO A 30 20.60 43.90 -20.58
C PRO A 30 19.52 44.01 -19.51
N LEU A 31 19.63 43.10 -18.53
CA LEU A 31 18.87 43.03 -17.28
C LEU A 31 18.90 44.36 -16.52
N SER A 32 17.72 44.90 -16.25
CA SER A 32 17.48 45.98 -15.30
C SER A 32 16.56 45.45 -14.19
N GLY A 33 17.11 45.31 -12.99
CA GLY A 33 16.36 45.38 -11.73
C GLY A 33 15.76 44.07 -11.22
N ALA A 34 16.59 43.21 -10.64
CA ALA A 34 16.11 42.25 -9.64
C ALA A 34 15.76 43.06 -8.37
N THR A 35 14.46 43.26 -8.14
CA THR A 35 13.94 43.87 -6.91
C THR A 35 13.65 42.79 -5.87
N ASP A 36 14.41 42.81 -4.77
CA ASP A 36 14.13 42.33 -3.39
C ASP A 36 12.85 41.51 -3.17
N SER A 37 12.72 40.36 -3.85
CA SER A 37 11.65 39.37 -3.64
C SER A 37 12.10 37.92 -3.76
N GLU A 38 13.39 37.67 -4.04
CA GLU A 38 14.03 36.34 -4.01
C GLU A 38 14.50 35.94 -2.61
N ILE A 39 13.72 36.27 -1.58
CA ILE A 39 14.03 35.92 -0.19
C ILE A 39 12.77 35.31 0.42
N TYR A 40 12.35 34.14 -0.08
CA TYR A 40 11.62 33.08 0.62
C TYR A 40 11.45 31.87 -0.35
N ASP A 41 12.54 31.28 -0.81
CA ASP A 41 12.51 29.92 -1.38
C ASP A 41 12.33 28.92 -0.24
N GLY A 42 11.08 28.80 0.24
CA GLY A 42 10.69 27.82 1.23
C GLY A 42 10.75 26.42 0.66
N LEU A 43 11.13 25.45 1.50
CA LEU A 43 11.09 24.03 1.17
C LEU A 43 9.71 23.64 0.59
N PRO A 44 9.62 22.85 -0.50
CA PRO A 44 8.34 22.50 -1.09
C PRO A 44 7.38 21.83 -0.09
N ALA A 45 6.08 22.08 -0.22
CA ALA A 45 5.09 21.62 0.75
C ALA A 45 5.07 20.10 0.96
N PHE A 46 5.37 19.31 -0.09
CA PHE A 46 5.45 17.85 0.03
C PHE A 46 6.66 17.39 0.86
N ASN A 47 7.81 18.08 0.79
CA ASN A 47 8.95 17.78 1.66
C ASN A 47 8.61 18.08 3.12
N ILE A 48 7.94 19.21 3.40
CA ILE A 48 7.50 19.55 4.76
C ILE A 48 6.58 18.46 5.31
N LEU A 49 5.60 18.01 4.52
CA LEU A 49 4.72 16.90 4.91
C LEU A 49 5.48 15.59 5.11
N ASN A 50 6.46 15.29 4.27
CA ASN A 50 7.31 14.11 4.43
C ASN A 50 8.09 14.17 5.76
N PHE A 51 8.65 15.33 6.14
CA PHE A 51 9.31 15.50 7.43
C PHE A 51 8.36 15.34 8.63
N ILE A 52 7.14 15.88 8.53
CA ILE A 52 6.10 15.67 9.54
C ILE A 52 5.77 14.18 9.66
N ALA A 53 5.66 13.47 8.54
CA ALA A 53 5.38 12.04 8.53
C ALA A 53 6.53 11.21 9.14
N ILE A 54 7.78 11.51 8.81
CA ILE A 54 8.97 10.90 9.44
C ILE A 54 8.90 11.03 10.96
N GLY A 55 8.70 12.26 11.46
CA GLY A 55 8.60 12.53 12.89
C GLY A 55 7.41 11.82 13.54
N GLY A 56 6.24 11.86 12.90
CA GLY A 56 5.03 11.21 13.39
C GLY A 56 5.16 9.69 13.50
N HIS A 57 5.76 9.04 12.50
CA HIS A 57 6.03 7.59 12.56
C HIS A 57 7.04 7.23 13.65
N LEU A 58 8.12 7.99 13.78
CA LEU A 58 9.15 7.75 14.81
C LEU A 58 8.59 7.92 16.22
N ILE A 59 7.85 9.01 16.48
CA ILE A 59 7.23 9.27 17.78
C ILE A 59 6.25 8.16 18.12
N SER A 60 5.38 7.77 17.16
CA SER A 60 4.41 6.69 17.37
C SER A 60 5.09 5.36 17.71
N ALA A 61 6.12 4.98 16.94
CA ALA A 61 6.88 3.75 17.19
C ALA A 61 7.58 3.80 18.56
N GLY A 62 8.24 4.92 18.90
CA GLY A 62 8.93 5.09 20.18
C GLY A 62 8.00 5.01 21.38
N LEU A 63 6.80 5.61 21.29
CA LEU A 63 5.78 5.49 22.34
C LEU A 63 5.31 4.04 22.48
N MET A 64 4.97 3.36 21.39
CA MET A 64 4.53 1.96 21.42
C MET A 64 5.61 1.03 21.99
N ILE A 65 6.88 1.23 21.63
CA ILE A 65 8.02 0.50 22.21
C ILE A 65 8.08 0.74 23.73
N GLY A 66 7.95 2.00 24.17
CA GLY A 66 7.91 2.34 25.60
C GLY A 66 6.80 1.60 26.35
N PHE A 67 5.60 1.52 25.77
CA PHE A 67 4.50 0.75 26.33
C PHE A 67 4.78 -0.76 26.36
N ILE A 68 5.33 -1.34 25.29
CA ILE A 68 5.69 -2.77 25.28
C ILE A 68 6.73 -3.09 26.35
N ILE A 69 7.72 -2.23 26.55
CA ILE A 69 8.74 -2.41 27.61
C ILE A 69 8.09 -2.35 29.00
N ALA A 70 7.10 -1.47 29.20
CA ALA A 70 6.46 -1.26 30.49
C ALA A 70 5.40 -2.33 30.85
N TYR A 71 4.61 -2.78 29.86
CA TYR A 71 3.42 -3.62 30.08
C TYR A 71 3.51 -5.00 29.42
N GLY A 72 4.56 -5.26 28.63
CA GLY A 72 4.69 -6.47 27.82
C GLY A 72 3.95 -6.37 26.49
N SER A 73 4.13 -7.40 25.66
CA SER A 73 3.53 -7.48 24.33
C SER A 73 2.40 -8.50 24.25
N LEU A 74 1.54 -8.42 23.24
CA LEU A 74 0.45 -9.36 23.02
C LEU A 74 0.83 -10.36 21.91
N GLN A 75 0.91 -11.63 22.26
CA GLN A 75 1.11 -12.71 21.29
C GLN A 75 -0.24 -13.31 20.89
N LEU A 76 -0.47 -13.44 19.59
CA LEU A 76 -1.63 -14.11 19.04
C LEU A 76 -1.21 -15.47 18.47
N PRO A 77 -1.83 -16.58 18.90
CA PRO A 77 -1.51 -17.89 18.35
C PRO A 77 -1.92 -17.95 16.88
N TYR A 78 -1.16 -18.71 16.11
CA TYR A 78 -1.38 -18.96 14.70
C TYR A 78 -1.25 -20.46 14.42
N THR A 79 -1.86 -20.93 13.34
CA THR A 79 -2.08 -22.35 13.07
C THR A 79 -1.59 -22.75 11.69
N GLU A 80 -1.38 -24.04 11.49
CA GLU A 80 -1.16 -24.64 10.17
C GLU A 80 -2.21 -25.72 9.93
N THR A 81 -2.73 -25.77 8.71
CA THR A 81 -3.62 -26.85 8.25
C THR A 81 -2.87 -27.79 7.32
N TYR A 82 -2.84 -29.08 7.66
CA TYR A 82 -2.19 -30.13 6.88
C TYR A 82 -2.98 -31.44 6.92
N LEU A 83 -2.55 -32.41 6.12
CA LEU A 83 -3.13 -33.74 6.13
C LEU A 83 -2.38 -34.64 7.12
N GLN A 84 -3.08 -35.11 8.14
CA GLN A 84 -2.53 -36.07 9.09
C GLN A 84 -2.80 -37.49 8.60
N TRP A 85 -1.75 -38.32 8.61
CA TRP A 85 -1.80 -39.72 8.19
C TRP A 85 -1.80 -40.62 9.41
N ASN A 86 -2.95 -41.22 9.71
CA ASN A 86 -3.10 -42.12 10.84
C ASN A 86 -3.17 -43.57 10.31
N PRO A 87 -2.19 -44.43 10.67
CA PRO A 87 -2.21 -45.83 10.27
C PRO A 87 -3.38 -46.54 10.96
N VAL A 88 -4.12 -47.35 10.21
CA VAL A 88 -5.29 -48.07 10.72
C VAL A 88 -5.32 -49.51 10.25
N ASN A 89 -6.19 -50.32 10.85
CA ASN A 89 -6.45 -51.66 10.38
C ASN A 89 -7.37 -51.64 9.15
N ALA A 90 -7.31 -52.70 8.33
CA ALA A 90 -8.12 -52.82 7.12
C ALA A 90 -9.65 -52.77 7.38
N SER A 91 -10.11 -53.15 8.58
CA SER A 91 -11.52 -53.09 8.98
C SER A 91 -11.96 -51.75 9.57
N THR A 92 -11.03 -50.83 9.89
CA THR A 92 -11.36 -49.55 10.49
C THR A 92 -12.12 -48.66 9.50
N ILE A 93 -13.22 -48.06 9.97
CA ILE A 93 -13.96 -47.02 9.27
C ILE A 93 -13.40 -45.68 9.75
N CYS A 94 -13.02 -44.80 8.82
CA CYS A 94 -12.47 -43.51 9.17
C CYS A 94 -13.58 -42.51 9.53
N ASN A 95 -13.26 -41.49 10.33
CA ASN A 95 -14.21 -40.45 10.75
C ASN A 95 -14.73 -39.61 9.57
N ASP A 96 -15.87 -38.95 9.75
CA ASP A 96 -16.40 -38.03 8.74
C ASP A 96 -15.41 -36.91 8.41
N GLY A 97 -15.22 -36.64 7.11
CA GLY A 97 -14.24 -35.66 6.61
C GLY A 97 -12.83 -36.23 6.39
N SER A 98 -12.58 -37.48 6.79
CA SER A 98 -11.35 -38.20 6.48
C SER A 98 -11.51 -39.12 5.26
N ARG A 99 -10.39 -39.48 4.63
CA ARG A 99 -10.35 -40.43 3.50
C ARG A 99 -9.51 -41.65 3.86
N LYS A 100 -10.03 -42.84 3.55
CA LYS A 100 -9.27 -44.08 3.67
C LYS A 100 -8.46 -44.32 2.40
N ILE A 101 -7.16 -44.52 2.53
CA ILE A 101 -6.27 -44.89 1.42
C ILE A 101 -5.48 -46.12 1.81
N ASP A 102 -5.50 -47.15 0.97
CA ASP A 102 -4.64 -48.33 1.11
C ASP A 102 -3.39 -48.15 0.26
N THR A 103 -2.22 -48.34 0.87
CA THR A 103 -0.92 -48.14 0.23
C THR A 103 -0.21 -49.46 0.04
N SER A 104 0.54 -49.59 -1.06
CA SER A 104 1.24 -50.84 -1.40
C SER A 104 2.34 -51.22 -0.41
N GLU A 105 2.90 -50.25 0.31
CA GLU A 105 4.08 -50.46 1.16
C GLU A 105 3.76 -50.42 2.66
N ASN A 106 2.76 -49.63 3.07
CA ASN A 106 2.51 -49.32 4.49
C ASN A 106 1.08 -49.62 4.93
N GLY A 107 0.27 -50.29 4.09
CA GLY A 107 -1.10 -50.68 4.40
C GLY A 107 -2.09 -49.51 4.43
N PRO A 108 -3.24 -49.66 5.13
CA PRO A 108 -4.31 -48.69 5.11
C PRO A 108 -4.13 -47.54 6.12
N PHE A 109 -4.41 -46.33 5.65
CA PHE A 109 -4.41 -45.09 6.44
C PHE A 109 -5.78 -44.43 6.42
N CYS A 110 -6.12 -43.78 7.53
CA CYS A 110 -7.11 -42.71 7.55
C CYS A 110 -6.37 -41.38 7.45
N ILE A 111 -6.68 -40.59 6.43
CA ILE A 111 -6.09 -39.28 6.20
C ILE A 111 -7.13 -38.22 6.46
N GLU A 112 -6.89 -37.35 7.44
CA GLU A 112 -7.83 -36.31 7.84
C GLU A 112 -7.20 -34.91 7.74
N PRO A 113 -7.98 -33.88 7.41
CA PRO A 113 -7.53 -32.49 7.57
C PRO A 113 -7.38 -32.18 9.06
N THR A 114 -6.19 -31.75 9.46
CA THR A 114 -5.86 -31.35 10.83
C THR A 114 -5.39 -29.90 10.83
N THR A 115 -5.87 -29.11 11.78
CA THR A 115 -5.37 -27.77 12.07
C THR A 115 -4.73 -27.78 13.46
N SER A 116 -3.44 -27.42 13.55
CA SER A 116 -2.73 -27.35 14.84
C SER A 116 -2.03 -25.99 15.01
N PRO A 117 -1.84 -25.52 16.26
CA PRO A 117 -1.01 -24.35 16.51
C PRO A 117 0.46 -24.62 16.11
N ILE A 118 1.16 -23.55 15.72
CA ILE A 118 2.58 -23.58 15.37
C ILE A 118 3.42 -23.15 16.60
N ASP A 119 4.71 -23.50 16.61
CA ASP A 119 5.69 -23.11 17.64
C ASP A 119 5.32 -23.52 19.07
N CYS A 120 4.83 -24.75 19.23
CA CYS A 120 4.55 -25.35 20.53
C CYS A 120 5.70 -26.22 21.01
N VAL A 121 6.26 -25.90 22.19
CA VAL A 121 7.25 -26.72 22.90
C VAL A 121 6.67 -27.09 24.26
N ASP A 122 6.60 -28.39 24.55
CA ASP A 122 6.11 -28.95 25.82
C ASP A 122 4.74 -28.40 26.27
N GLY A 123 3.82 -28.21 25.31
CA GLY A 123 2.47 -27.70 25.57
C GLY A 123 2.36 -26.18 25.72
N THR A 124 3.47 -25.45 25.59
CA THR A 124 3.49 -23.98 25.55
C THR A 124 3.72 -23.51 24.11
N CYS A 125 2.76 -22.78 23.54
CA CYS A 125 2.84 -22.28 22.16
C CYS A 125 3.20 -20.80 22.14
N SER A 126 4.16 -20.42 21.29
CA SER A 126 4.48 -19.03 20.99
C SER A 126 3.61 -18.49 19.85
N GLY A 127 3.25 -17.22 19.91
CA GLY A 127 2.41 -16.57 18.90
C GLY A 127 3.12 -15.45 18.15
N LEU A 128 2.45 -14.92 17.13
CA LEU A 128 2.87 -13.69 16.45
C LEU A 128 2.63 -12.49 17.37
N ASP A 129 3.64 -11.65 17.53
CA ASP A 129 3.57 -10.48 18.40
C ASP A 129 2.87 -9.32 17.69
N LEU A 130 1.63 -9.05 18.10
CA LEU A 130 0.81 -8.00 17.51
C LEU A 130 1.41 -6.61 17.71
N GLY A 131 2.05 -6.36 18.86
CA GLY A 131 2.69 -5.09 19.16
C GLY A 131 3.84 -4.81 18.21
N TRP A 132 4.72 -5.79 18.00
CA TRP A 132 5.84 -5.66 17.06
C TRP A 132 5.40 -5.59 15.60
N LEU A 133 4.33 -6.29 15.20
CA LEU A 133 3.74 -6.12 13.87
C LEU A 133 3.31 -4.66 13.65
N ILE A 134 2.65 -4.04 14.63
CA ILE A 134 2.22 -2.64 14.54
C ILE A 134 3.42 -1.68 14.48
N ILE A 135 4.39 -1.86 15.38
CA ILE A 135 5.60 -1.03 15.41
C ILE A 135 6.36 -1.12 14.08
N SER A 136 6.44 -2.31 13.49
CA SER A 136 7.23 -2.52 12.27
C SER A 136 6.76 -1.68 11.08
N PHE A 137 5.44 -1.49 10.87
CA PHE A 137 4.96 -0.67 9.75
C PHE A 137 5.21 0.83 9.97
N HIS A 138 5.29 1.29 11.23
CA HIS A 138 5.74 2.64 11.56
C HIS A 138 7.23 2.80 11.29
N LEU A 139 8.06 1.84 11.72
CA LEU A 139 9.51 1.88 11.49
C LEU A 139 9.86 1.80 10.00
N LEU A 140 9.13 1.01 9.22
CA LEU A 140 9.27 0.98 7.76
C LEU A 140 8.95 2.35 7.13
N SER A 141 7.84 2.98 7.54
CA SER A 141 7.47 4.30 7.01
C SER A 141 8.50 5.37 7.37
N PHE A 142 8.96 5.37 8.64
CA PHE A 142 10.05 6.23 9.10
C PHE A 142 11.33 6.04 8.26
N LEU A 143 11.72 4.78 8.03
CA LEU A 143 12.91 4.44 7.25
C LEU A 143 12.81 4.92 5.81
N PHE A 144 11.75 4.55 5.09
CA PHE A 144 11.62 4.86 3.65
C PHE A 144 11.42 6.35 3.39
N GLN A 145 10.60 7.04 4.20
CA GLN A 145 10.43 8.48 4.09
C GLN A 145 11.72 9.22 4.47
N GLY A 146 12.44 8.71 5.48
CA GLY A 146 13.76 9.21 5.86
C GLY A 146 14.77 9.05 4.71
N VAL A 147 14.84 7.87 4.10
CA VAL A 147 15.69 7.62 2.92
C VAL A 147 15.32 8.55 1.77
N ALA A 148 14.02 8.72 1.48
CA ALA A 148 13.57 9.66 0.45
C ALA A 148 14.04 11.09 0.74
N ALA A 149 13.88 11.59 1.98
CA ALA A 149 14.37 12.90 2.38
C ALA A 149 15.89 13.03 2.29
N LEU A 150 16.64 11.99 2.67
CA LEU A 150 18.11 11.97 2.57
C LEU A 150 18.59 12.05 1.12
N THR A 151 17.81 11.55 0.16
CA THR A 151 18.19 11.62 -1.26
C THR A 151 18.14 13.05 -1.82
N ASP A 152 17.32 13.93 -1.25
CA ASP A 152 17.25 15.34 -1.65
C ASP A 152 18.39 16.19 -1.09
N ILE A 153 19.20 15.66 -0.15
CA ILE A 153 20.36 16.38 0.42
C ILE A 153 21.50 16.48 -0.60
N ARG A 154 21.58 15.54 -1.55
CA ARG A 154 22.61 15.52 -2.59
C ARG A 154 21.98 15.92 -3.92
N ASP A 155 22.63 16.84 -4.63
CA ASP A 155 22.13 17.32 -5.93
C ASP A 155 21.98 16.19 -6.96
N GLU A 156 22.91 15.21 -6.94
CA GLU A 156 22.88 14.02 -7.80
C GLU A 156 21.93 12.91 -7.30
N GLY A 157 21.32 13.09 -6.13
CA GLY A 157 20.56 12.04 -5.45
C GLY A 157 21.46 10.97 -4.81
N VAL A 158 20.84 9.83 -4.47
CA VAL A 158 21.52 8.62 -3.99
C VAL A 158 21.18 7.47 -4.91
N LEU A 159 22.19 6.81 -5.48
CA LEU A 159 22.01 5.71 -6.45
C LEU A 159 21.13 6.10 -7.66
N GLY A 160 21.23 7.35 -8.13
CA GLY A 160 20.42 7.88 -9.24
C GLY A 160 18.96 8.16 -8.90
N TYR A 161 18.59 8.11 -7.62
CA TYR A 161 17.27 8.49 -7.13
C TYR A 161 17.36 9.80 -6.35
N ARG A 162 16.57 10.80 -6.76
CA ARG A 162 16.36 12.05 -6.04
C ARG A 162 14.86 12.27 -5.87
N TYR A 163 14.39 12.30 -4.62
CA TYR A 163 12.96 12.30 -4.29
C TYR A 163 12.21 13.43 -5.00
N SER A 164 12.70 14.66 -4.92
CA SER A 164 12.05 15.83 -5.52
C SER A 164 11.89 15.73 -7.04
N ASP A 165 12.86 15.16 -7.75
CA ASP A 165 12.79 15.02 -9.21
C ASP A 165 11.82 13.90 -9.62
N MET A 166 11.83 12.79 -8.88
CA MET A 166 10.87 11.70 -9.09
C MET A 166 9.42 12.19 -8.90
N ILE A 167 9.16 13.03 -7.89
CA ILE A 167 7.83 13.61 -7.68
C ILE A 167 7.44 14.53 -8.84
N LYS A 168 8.35 15.34 -9.39
CA LYS A 168 8.05 16.15 -10.58
C LYS A 168 7.67 15.27 -11.78
N ASP A 169 8.28 14.10 -11.90
CA ASP A 169 7.99 13.10 -12.93
C ASP A 169 6.77 12.22 -12.63
N SER A 170 6.00 12.55 -11.59
CA SER A 170 4.82 11.79 -11.16
C SER A 170 5.11 10.34 -10.79
N LYS A 171 6.33 10.05 -10.32
CA LYS A 171 6.79 8.70 -9.93
C LYS A 171 7.26 8.70 -8.49
N ASN A 172 6.95 7.65 -7.76
CA ASN A 172 7.57 7.40 -6.46
C ASN A 172 7.73 5.90 -6.19
N PRO A 173 8.85 5.28 -6.61
CA PRO A 173 9.11 3.86 -6.36
C PRO A 173 9.27 3.52 -4.88
N LEU A 174 9.93 4.36 -4.09
CA LEU A 174 10.15 4.10 -2.66
C LEU A 174 8.82 3.96 -1.90
N ARG A 175 7.82 4.77 -2.23
CA ARG A 175 6.47 4.68 -1.66
C ARG A 175 5.82 3.32 -1.88
N PHE A 176 5.83 2.82 -3.11
CA PHE A 176 5.19 1.52 -3.40
C PHE A 176 5.99 0.33 -2.86
N ILE A 177 7.33 0.43 -2.82
CA ILE A 177 8.16 -0.59 -2.17
C ILE A 177 7.86 -0.63 -0.67
N GLU A 178 7.83 0.54 0.00
CA GLU A 178 7.43 0.62 1.40
C GLU A 178 6.04 0.04 1.63
N TYR A 179 5.04 0.49 0.86
CA TYR A 179 3.66 0.04 1.00
C TYR A 179 3.50 -1.45 0.75
N SER A 180 4.27 -2.04 -0.18
CA SER A 180 4.20 -3.48 -0.45
C SER A 180 4.52 -4.33 0.78
N ILE A 181 5.37 -3.83 1.68
CA ILE A 181 5.76 -4.50 2.91
C ILE A 181 4.90 -4.01 4.08
N SER A 182 4.82 -2.69 4.28
CA SER A 182 4.16 -2.10 5.44
C SER A 182 2.65 -2.34 5.41
N ALA A 183 2.00 -2.22 4.24
CA ALA A 183 0.59 -2.54 4.08
C ALA A 183 0.35 -4.06 4.18
N GLY A 184 1.27 -4.89 3.69
CA GLY A 184 1.20 -6.34 3.87
C GLY A 184 1.16 -6.74 5.35
N ILE A 185 2.11 -6.24 6.15
CA ILE A 185 2.16 -6.46 7.60
C ILE A 185 0.92 -5.91 8.29
N MET A 186 0.51 -4.71 7.89
CA MET A 186 -0.67 -4.04 8.40
C MET A 186 -1.93 -4.88 8.18
N LEU A 187 -2.11 -5.46 7.00
CA LEU A 187 -3.27 -6.31 6.69
C LEU A 187 -3.19 -7.68 7.37
N ILE A 188 -1.99 -8.24 7.60
CA ILE A 188 -1.78 -9.43 8.42
C ILE A 188 -2.21 -9.19 9.88
N ALA A 189 -1.83 -8.06 10.48
CA ALA A 189 -2.24 -7.72 11.84
C ALA A 189 -3.78 -7.62 11.97
N ILE A 190 -4.43 -7.06 10.95
CA ILE A 190 -5.90 -6.97 10.88
C ILE A 190 -6.51 -8.36 10.71
N ALA A 191 -5.94 -9.21 9.86
CA ALA A 191 -6.41 -10.56 9.62
C ALA A 191 -6.38 -11.42 10.91
N LEU A 192 -5.27 -11.34 11.67
CA LEU A 192 -5.12 -12.01 12.97
C LEU A 192 -6.23 -11.60 13.96
N LEU A 193 -6.51 -10.29 14.05
CA LEU A 193 -7.58 -9.77 14.92
C LEU A 193 -8.99 -10.19 14.50
N ASN A 194 -9.16 -10.55 13.23
CA ASN A 194 -10.44 -10.95 12.65
C ASN A 194 -10.57 -12.48 12.50
N GLY A 195 -9.70 -13.24 13.18
CA GLY A 195 -9.81 -14.69 13.28
C GLY A 195 -9.13 -15.45 12.14
N VAL A 196 -8.31 -14.81 11.31
CA VAL A 196 -7.44 -15.52 10.37
C VAL A 196 -6.19 -15.97 11.13
N THR A 197 -6.12 -17.25 11.47
CA THR A 197 -4.97 -17.83 12.20
C THR A 197 -4.06 -18.68 11.33
N ASP A 198 -4.55 -19.20 10.20
CA ASP A 198 -3.77 -20.09 9.34
C ASP A 198 -2.61 -19.34 8.66
N ILE A 199 -1.39 -19.84 8.82
CA ILE A 199 -0.17 -19.21 8.30
C ILE A 199 -0.17 -19.06 6.79
N ASN A 200 -0.77 -20.00 6.05
CA ASN A 200 -0.84 -19.94 4.60
C ASN A 200 -1.84 -18.88 4.14
N LEU A 201 -2.94 -18.68 4.88
CA LEU A 201 -3.87 -17.58 4.63
C LEU A 201 -3.24 -16.22 4.94
N LEU A 202 -2.51 -16.11 6.06
CA LEU A 202 -1.79 -14.89 6.43
C LEU A 202 -0.73 -14.53 5.37
N ALA A 203 0.05 -15.52 4.93
CA ALA A 203 1.02 -15.35 3.85
C ALA A 203 0.34 -14.94 2.53
N SER A 204 -0.80 -15.55 2.18
CA SER A 204 -1.57 -15.20 0.99
C SER A 204 -2.08 -13.76 1.03
N ILE A 205 -2.59 -13.31 2.18
CA ILE A 205 -3.01 -11.91 2.40
C ILE A 205 -1.82 -10.96 2.22
N GLY A 206 -0.68 -11.27 2.84
CA GLY A 206 0.54 -10.48 2.70
C GLY A 206 1.01 -10.36 1.25
N VAL A 207 1.10 -11.48 0.53
CA VAL A 207 1.55 -11.52 -0.88
C VAL A 207 0.56 -10.83 -1.81
N LEU A 208 -0.75 -11.04 -1.65
CA LEU A 208 -1.77 -10.34 -2.45
C LEU A 208 -1.69 -8.83 -2.25
N THR A 209 -1.47 -8.39 -1.01
CA THR A 209 -1.33 -6.97 -0.67
C THR A 209 -0.04 -6.39 -1.27
N ALA A 210 1.08 -7.10 -1.13
CA ALA A 210 2.34 -6.69 -1.74
C ALA A 210 2.22 -6.56 -3.26
N ALA A 211 1.64 -7.58 -3.92
CA ALA A 211 1.40 -7.57 -5.36
C ALA A 211 0.48 -6.42 -5.79
N CYS A 212 -0.57 -6.11 -5.02
CA CYS A 212 -1.44 -4.96 -5.28
C CYS A 212 -0.66 -3.64 -5.27
N GLN A 213 0.24 -3.43 -4.30
CA GLN A 213 1.06 -2.22 -4.24
C GLN A 213 2.06 -2.16 -5.40
N LEU A 214 2.66 -3.29 -5.78
CA LEU A 214 3.56 -3.37 -6.93
C LEU A 214 2.84 -3.15 -8.26
N CYS A 215 1.56 -3.53 -8.39
CA CYS A 215 0.75 -3.11 -9.55
C CYS A 215 0.65 -1.59 -9.63
N GLY A 216 0.43 -0.92 -8.48
CA GLY A 216 0.45 0.54 -8.39
C GLY A 216 1.77 1.17 -8.83
N LEU A 217 2.90 0.54 -8.47
CA LEU A 217 4.23 0.94 -8.96
C LEU A 217 4.33 0.85 -10.48
N VAL A 218 3.96 -0.30 -11.06
CA VAL A 218 4.07 -0.52 -12.50
C VAL A 218 3.19 0.46 -13.28
N VAL A 219 2.03 0.85 -12.75
CA VAL A 219 1.16 1.88 -13.33
C VAL A 219 1.91 3.22 -13.52
N GLU A 220 2.78 3.63 -12.58
CA GLU A 220 3.54 4.89 -12.69
C GLU A 220 4.68 4.83 -13.72
N TYR A 221 5.16 3.64 -14.06
CA TYR A 221 6.24 3.43 -15.04
C TYR A 221 5.72 3.03 -16.42
N THR A 222 4.44 2.73 -16.55
CA THR A 222 3.82 2.35 -17.81
C THR A 222 3.30 3.57 -18.54
N GLU A 223 3.54 3.68 -19.85
CA GLU A 223 3.02 4.77 -20.67
C GLU A 223 1.66 4.45 -21.32
N ASP A 224 1.39 3.17 -21.61
CA ASP A 224 0.11 2.75 -22.21
C ASP A 224 -1.03 2.84 -21.19
N ILE A 225 -1.94 3.78 -21.42
CA ILE A 225 -3.14 4.00 -20.60
C ILE A 225 -4.03 2.75 -20.45
N ARG A 226 -4.10 1.88 -21.46
CA ARG A 226 -4.89 0.63 -21.36
C ARG A 226 -4.27 -0.34 -20.37
N LEU A 227 -2.94 -0.45 -20.40
CA LEU A 227 -2.18 -1.29 -19.48
C LEU A 227 -2.23 -0.71 -18.06
N GLN A 228 -2.17 0.62 -17.90
CA GLN A 228 -2.39 1.28 -16.60
C GLN A 228 -3.74 0.91 -15.98
N TRP A 229 -4.84 1.00 -16.75
CA TRP A 229 -6.17 0.59 -16.29
C TRP A 229 -6.25 -0.89 -15.92
N LEU A 230 -5.67 -1.77 -16.75
CA LEU A 230 -5.64 -3.21 -16.46
C LEU A 230 -4.93 -3.51 -15.14
N LEU A 231 -3.74 -2.92 -14.92
CA LEU A 231 -2.96 -3.10 -13.70
C LEU A 231 -3.69 -2.55 -12.47
N HIS A 232 -4.31 -1.38 -12.59
CA HIS A 232 -5.07 -0.78 -11.50
C HIS A 232 -6.29 -1.63 -11.10
N LEU A 233 -7.04 -2.14 -12.07
CA LEU A 233 -8.17 -3.04 -11.82
C LEU A 233 -7.71 -4.39 -11.27
N THR A 234 -6.54 -4.87 -11.69
CA THR A 234 -5.90 -6.07 -11.10
C THR A 234 -5.57 -5.84 -9.62
N GLY A 235 -5.05 -4.66 -9.27
CA GLY A 235 -4.84 -4.26 -7.88
C GLY A 235 -6.13 -4.27 -7.04
N TRP A 236 -7.22 -3.70 -7.56
CA TRP A 236 -8.53 -3.76 -6.89
C TRP A 236 -9.04 -5.19 -6.70
N PHE A 237 -8.83 -6.06 -7.68
CA PHE A 237 -9.19 -7.46 -7.56
C PHE A 237 -8.37 -8.17 -6.46
N GLN A 238 -7.05 -7.96 -6.43
CA GLN A 238 -6.17 -8.52 -5.39
C GLN A 238 -6.54 -8.00 -3.99
N PHE A 239 -6.82 -6.70 -3.86
CA PHE A 239 -7.34 -6.09 -2.64
C PHE A 239 -8.65 -6.75 -2.20
N GLY A 240 -9.60 -6.90 -3.12
CA GLY A 240 -10.88 -7.57 -2.87
C GLY A 240 -10.72 -9.02 -2.42
N CYS A 241 -9.79 -9.77 -3.02
CA CYS A 241 -9.48 -11.15 -2.61
C CYS A 241 -8.89 -11.19 -1.19
N ALA A 242 -7.91 -10.34 -0.87
CA ALA A 242 -7.30 -10.30 0.45
C ALA A 242 -8.32 -9.91 1.55
N TYR A 243 -9.12 -8.87 1.31
CA TYR A 243 -10.19 -8.48 2.23
C TYR A 243 -11.32 -9.52 2.31
N GLY A 244 -11.59 -10.23 1.22
CA GLY A 244 -12.58 -11.31 1.18
C GLY A 244 -12.24 -12.45 2.16
N ILE A 245 -10.96 -12.81 2.28
CA ILE A 245 -10.50 -13.79 3.27
C ILE A 245 -10.79 -13.31 4.69
N ILE A 246 -10.49 -12.03 4.98
CA ILE A 246 -10.70 -11.43 6.30
C ILE A 246 -12.19 -11.37 6.64
N ILE A 247 -13.03 -10.88 5.73
CA ILE A 247 -14.48 -10.78 5.92
C ILE A 247 -15.09 -12.18 6.11
N HIS A 248 -14.62 -13.18 5.36
CA HIS A 248 -15.10 -14.54 5.50
C HIS A 248 -14.76 -15.12 6.89
N ALA A 249 -13.50 -15.01 7.32
CA ALA A 249 -13.07 -15.47 8.63
C ALA A 249 -13.83 -14.77 9.76
N TYR A 250 -13.99 -13.45 9.63
CA TYR A 250 -14.74 -12.63 10.57
C TYR A 250 -16.21 -13.07 10.67
N ALA A 251 -16.89 -13.24 9.53
CA ALA A 251 -18.29 -13.66 9.50
C ALA A 251 -18.48 -15.04 10.15
N LYS A 252 -17.54 -15.97 9.93
CA LYS A 252 -17.56 -17.29 10.58
C LYS A 252 -17.32 -17.19 12.08
N ALA A 253 -16.37 -16.36 12.52
CA ALA A 253 -16.09 -16.13 13.94
C ALA A 253 -17.28 -15.49 14.66
N ALA A 254 -17.94 -14.51 14.03
CA ALA A 254 -19.07 -13.79 14.60
C ALA A 254 -20.34 -14.63 14.80
N THR A 255 -20.44 -15.80 14.15
CA THR A 255 -21.59 -16.71 14.26
C THR A 255 -21.19 -18.07 14.82
N ALA A 256 -19.98 -18.22 15.36
CA ALA A 256 -19.46 -19.53 15.80
C ALA A 256 -20.16 -20.04 17.06
N VAL A 257 -20.63 -19.14 17.92
CA VAL A 257 -21.32 -19.46 19.18
C VAL A 257 -22.68 -18.77 19.18
N GLU A 258 -23.72 -19.53 19.48
CA GLU A 258 -25.09 -19.00 19.57
C GLU A 258 -25.17 -17.93 20.67
N ASP A 259 -25.88 -16.83 20.40
CA ASP A 259 -26.07 -15.68 21.29
C ASP A 259 -24.82 -14.90 21.74
N VAL A 260 -23.63 -15.21 21.20
CA VAL A 260 -22.39 -14.45 21.49
C VAL A 260 -21.97 -13.66 20.26
N LYS A 261 -21.87 -12.32 20.40
CA LYS A 261 -21.43 -11.42 19.32
C LYS A 261 -20.06 -10.81 19.63
N PRO A 262 -19.21 -10.56 18.61
CA PRO A 262 -18.03 -9.74 18.76
C PRO A 262 -18.39 -8.34 19.31
N PRO A 263 -17.50 -7.69 20.08
CA PRO A 263 -17.71 -6.31 20.52
C PRO A 263 -17.85 -5.33 19.35
N ASP A 264 -18.65 -4.26 19.52
CA ASP A 264 -18.95 -3.27 18.48
C ASP A 264 -17.71 -2.64 17.83
N PHE A 265 -16.65 -2.40 18.63
CA PHE A 265 -15.42 -1.79 18.13
C PHE A 265 -14.74 -2.65 17.05
N VAL A 266 -14.95 -3.98 17.06
CA VAL A 266 -14.38 -4.89 16.05
C VAL A 266 -15.00 -4.62 14.68
N TYR A 267 -16.32 -4.42 14.60
CA TYR A 267 -17.02 -4.05 13.37
C TYR A 267 -16.55 -2.69 12.83
N VAL A 268 -16.38 -1.72 13.73
CA VAL A 268 -15.90 -0.37 13.38
C VAL A 268 -14.49 -0.45 12.80
N ILE A 269 -13.59 -1.22 13.42
CA ILE A 269 -12.22 -1.43 12.94
C ILE A 269 -12.25 -2.00 11.51
N VAL A 270 -12.98 -3.08 11.25
CA VAL A 270 -13.03 -3.69 9.90
C VAL A 270 -13.47 -2.68 8.83
N LEU A 271 -14.53 -1.90 9.11
CA LEU A 271 -15.05 -0.91 8.16
C LEU A 271 -14.10 0.27 7.95
N VAL A 272 -13.60 0.87 9.03
CA VAL A 272 -12.67 2.01 8.96
C VAL A 272 -11.43 1.64 8.16
N LEU A 273 -10.93 0.42 8.32
CA LEU A 273 -9.74 -0.03 7.62
C LEU A 273 -9.99 -0.32 6.16
N PHE A 274 -11.13 -0.90 5.82
CA PHE A 274 -11.51 -1.07 4.42
C PHE A 274 -11.54 0.28 3.70
N LEU A 275 -12.12 1.31 4.34
CA LEU A 275 -12.19 2.67 3.80
C LEU A 275 -10.82 3.32 3.71
N LEU A 276 -9.98 3.19 4.75
CA LEU A 276 -8.62 3.72 4.75
C LEU A 276 -7.76 3.09 3.65
N TYR A 277 -7.77 1.77 3.49
CA TYR A 277 -7.05 1.11 2.39
C TYR A 277 -7.57 1.50 1.02
N SER A 278 -8.90 1.49 0.86
CA SER A 278 -9.54 1.85 -0.41
C SER A 278 -9.18 3.28 -0.84
N SER A 279 -8.95 4.19 0.11
CA SER A 279 -8.57 5.58 -0.18
C SER A 279 -7.26 5.68 -0.98
N PHE A 280 -6.27 4.80 -0.76
CA PHE A 280 -5.03 4.77 -1.54
C PHE A 280 -5.30 4.42 -3.00
N GLY A 281 -6.14 3.41 -3.23
CA GLY A 281 -6.59 3.04 -4.58
C GLY A 281 -7.34 4.19 -5.27
N ILE A 282 -8.16 4.94 -4.53
CA ILE A 282 -8.91 6.09 -5.05
C ILE A 282 -7.98 7.23 -5.51
N VAL A 283 -6.85 7.44 -4.84
CA VAL A 283 -5.85 8.45 -5.28
C VAL A 283 -5.33 8.10 -6.68
N GLN A 284 -4.89 6.87 -6.89
CA GLN A 284 -4.39 6.43 -8.20
C GLN A 284 -5.51 6.34 -9.24
N LEU A 285 -6.73 5.96 -8.84
CA LEU A 285 -7.91 5.98 -9.71
C LEU A 285 -8.17 7.41 -10.24
N THR A 286 -8.05 8.41 -9.38
CA THR A 286 -8.18 9.82 -9.75
C THR A 286 -7.10 10.23 -10.75
N GLU A 287 -5.86 9.80 -10.56
CA GLU A 287 -4.77 10.00 -11.52
C GLU A 287 -5.09 9.38 -12.89
N LEU A 288 -5.63 8.16 -12.94
CA LEU A 288 -6.00 7.51 -14.20
C LEU A 288 -7.16 8.22 -14.90
N PHE A 289 -8.14 8.72 -14.16
CA PHE A 289 -9.20 9.53 -14.73
C PHE A 289 -8.66 10.83 -15.33
N CYS A 290 -7.71 11.51 -14.69
CA CYS A 290 -7.00 12.67 -15.26
C CYS A 290 -6.30 12.32 -16.59
N LYS A 291 -5.61 11.17 -16.65
CA LYS A 291 -4.89 10.71 -17.86
C LYS A 291 -5.82 10.25 -18.99
N THR A 292 -7.08 9.93 -18.69
CA THR A 292 -8.03 9.37 -19.66
C THR A 292 -8.79 10.45 -20.43
N LYS A 293 -8.65 10.47 -21.77
CA LYS A 293 -9.21 11.49 -22.68
C LYS A 293 -10.71 11.78 -22.50
N CYS A 294 -11.53 10.83 -22.04
CA CYS A 294 -12.96 11.06 -21.82
C CYS A 294 -13.29 12.09 -20.71
N CYS A 295 -12.35 12.36 -19.79
CA CYS A 295 -12.54 13.40 -18.77
C CYS A 295 -12.13 14.81 -19.24
N SER A 296 -11.59 14.97 -20.45
CA SER A 296 -11.11 16.28 -20.92
C SER A 296 -12.20 17.35 -20.96
N LYS A 297 -13.47 16.96 -21.20
CA LYS A 297 -14.61 17.90 -21.21
C LYS A 297 -15.05 18.36 -19.82
N CYS A 298 -14.81 17.57 -18.77
CA CYS A 298 -15.14 17.94 -17.39
C CYS A 298 -14.07 18.85 -16.76
N CYS A 299 -12.84 18.79 -17.25
CA CYS A 299 -11.69 19.53 -16.70
C CYS A 299 -11.25 20.75 -17.53
N ASP A 300 -11.98 21.14 -18.58
CA ASP A 300 -11.73 22.35 -19.38
C ASP A 300 -12.16 23.63 -18.61
N CYS A 301 -11.57 23.87 -17.43
CA CYS A 301 -11.84 25.04 -16.59
C CYS A 301 -10.82 26.18 -16.75
N PHE A 302 -9.78 26.02 -17.56
CA PHE A 302 -8.70 27.01 -17.71
C PHE A 302 -8.91 27.92 -18.92
N SER A 303 -8.74 29.23 -18.69
CA SER A 303 -8.83 30.28 -19.71
C SER A 303 -7.43 30.66 -20.17
N VAL A 304 -7.28 31.06 -21.43
CA VAL A 304 -6.01 31.50 -22.07
C VAL A 304 -5.32 32.67 -21.32
N LYS A 305 -5.97 33.26 -20.32
CA LYS A 305 -5.48 34.38 -19.49
C LYS A 305 -4.95 34.00 -18.11
N ASP A 306 -4.90 32.71 -17.76
CA ASP A 306 -4.42 32.31 -16.43
C ASP A 306 -2.87 32.44 -16.33
N PRO A 307 -2.34 33.01 -15.23
CA PRO A 307 -0.92 33.34 -15.08
C PRO A 307 -0.02 32.10 -15.11
N GLU A 308 1.22 32.28 -15.54
CA GLU A 308 2.18 31.21 -15.88
C GLU A 308 2.84 30.51 -14.68
N MET A 309 2.31 30.63 -13.46
CA MET A 309 2.99 30.11 -12.26
C MET A 309 2.10 29.23 -11.40
N ASP A 310 2.67 28.08 -11.01
CA ASP A 310 2.17 27.01 -10.13
C ASP A 310 1.57 27.50 -8.80
N ARG A 311 0.37 28.09 -8.85
CA ARG A 311 -0.44 28.35 -7.67
C ARG A 311 -1.82 27.72 -7.84
N CYS A 312 -2.02 26.57 -7.20
CA CYS A 312 -3.35 26.17 -6.73
C CYS A 312 -3.79 27.09 -5.60
N THR A 313 -4.03 28.37 -5.90
CA THR A 313 -4.84 29.24 -5.04
C THR A 313 -6.28 29.15 -5.51
N SER A 314 -7.16 28.81 -4.58
CA SER A 314 -8.60 28.55 -4.70
C SER A 314 -9.46 29.73 -5.19
N ILE A 315 -8.92 30.64 -5.99
CA ILE A 315 -9.57 31.88 -6.41
C ILE A 315 -9.53 31.96 -7.93
N GLY A 316 -10.58 31.44 -8.57
CA GLY A 316 -10.69 31.52 -10.04
C GLY A 316 -11.78 30.65 -10.68
N CYS A 317 -12.36 29.68 -9.96
CA CYS A 317 -13.39 28.84 -10.56
C CYS A 317 -14.71 29.63 -10.72
N LYS A 318 -15.18 29.82 -11.96
CA LYS A 318 -16.46 30.47 -12.29
C LYS A 318 -17.60 29.85 -11.48
N ARG A 319 -18.50 30.69 -10.96
CA ARG A 319 -19.75 30.26 -10.30
C ARG A 319 -20.54 29.36 -11.25
N GLY A 320 -20.62 28.06 -10.94
CA GLY A 320 -21.52 27.11 -11.62
C GLY A 320 -20.91 25.79 -12.11
N CYS A 321 -19.58 25.65 -12.17
CA CYS A 321 -18.93 24.35 -12.45
C CYS A 321 -18.36 23.75 -11.16
N CYS A 322 -18.53 22.44 -10.99
CA CYS A 322 -18.31 21.62 -9.80
C CYS A 322 -17.13 22.05 -8.91
N ARG A 323 -17.43 22.78 -7.82
CA ARG A 323 -16.44 23.28 -6.84
C ARG A 323 -15.84 22.20 -5.94
N THR A 324 -16.44 21.02 -5.85
CA THR A 324 -16.12 20.05 -4.79
C THR A 324 -15.23 18.89 -5.23
N TRP A 325 -15.05 18.66 -6.54
CA TRP A 325 -14.39 17.46 -7.07
C TRP A 325 -13.47 17.73 -8.28
N CYS A 326 -12.93 18.95 -8.42
CA CYS A 326 -11.86 19.17 -9.38
C CYS A 326 -10.51 18.92 -8.69
N PRO A 327 -9.82 17.79 -8.95
CA PRO A 327 -8.43 17.65 -8.53
C PRO A 327 -7.60 18.78 -9.15
N ALA A 328 -6.51 19.17 -8.50
CA ALA A 328 -5.58 20.16 -9.02
C ALA A 328 -5.02 19.68 -10.38
N VAL A 329 -5.55 20.19 -11.49
CA VAL A 329 -5.12 19.86 -12.85
C VAL A 329 -4.13 20.92 -13.33
N ARG A 330 -3.02 20.50 -13.95
CA ARG A 330 -2.00 21.38 -14.57
C ARG A 330 -2.47 21.85 -15.97
N LYS A 331 -1.81 22.87 -16.53
CA LYS A 331 -2.08 23.49 -17.85
C LYS A 331 -2.07 22.48 -19.04
N ASP A 332 -1.50 21.29 -18.85
CA ASP A 332 -1.37 20.20 -19.84
C ASP A 332 -2.37 19.04 -19.66
N LYS A 333 -3.42 19.24 -18.84
CA LYS A 333 -4.45 18.23 -18.53
C LYS A 333 -3.95 17.01 -17.75
N THR A 334 -2.78 17.10 -17.10
CA THR A 334 -2.32 16.06 -16.16
C THR A 334 -2.64 16.44 -14.71
N CYS A 335 -2.91 15.43 -13.87
CA CYS A 335 -3.10 15.61 -12.43
C CYS A 335 -1.80 16.14 -11.79
N ASN A 336 -1.89 17.08 -10.86
CA ASN A 336 -0.72 17.64 -10.18
C ASN A 336 0.02 16.55 -9.37
N PRO A 337 1.27 16.20 -9.75
CA PRO A 337 1.98 15.09 -9.13
C PRO A 337 2.47 15.41 -7.72
N VAL A 338 2.73 16.69 -7.41
CA VAL A 338 3.04 17.15 -6.05
C VAL A 338 1.85 16.96 -5.14
N TYR A 339 0.65 17.35 -5.58
CA TYR A 339 -0.57 17.15 -4.79
C TYR A 339 -0.86 15.66 -4.57
N LYS A 340 -0.69 14.82 -5.60
CA LYS A 340 -0.78 13.36 -5.49
C LYS A 340 0.11 12.83 -4.36
N GLU A 341 1.38 13.25 -4.34
CA GLU A 341 2.32 12.85 -3.31
C GLU A 341 1.92 13.32 -1.91
N MET A 342 1.50 14.58 -1.76
CA MET A 342 1.04 15.12 -0.47
C MET A 342 -0.12 14.29 0.10
N VAL A 343 -1.07 13.88 -0.75
CA VAL A 343 -2.19 13.03 -0.34
C VAL A 343 -1.69 11.65 0.10
N PHE A 344 -0.79 11.01 -0.65
CA PHE A 344 -0.24 9.72 -0.26
C PHE A 344 0.53 9.76 1.07
N VAL A 345 1.38 10.77 1.28
CA VAL A 345 2.13 10.95 2.54
C VAL A 345 1.16 11.14 3.72
N THR A 346 0.13 11.97 3.53
CA THR A 346 -0.90 12.23 4.55
C THR A 346 -1.69 10.97 4.88
N LEU A 347 -2.11 10.21 3.85
CA LEU A 347 -2.81 8.94 4.02
C LEU A 347 -1.93 7.89 4.71
N SER A 348 -0.64 7.82 4.38
CA SER A 348 0.31 6.88 5.02
C SER A 348 0.42 7.13 6.51
N LEU A 349 0.67 8.39 6.91
CA LEU A 349 0.77 8.76 8.31
C LEU A 349 -0.58 8.55 9.02
N GLY A 350 -1.66 9.08 8.45
CA GLY A 350 -2.99 9.04 9.04
C GLY A 350 -3.51 7.61 9.23
N ALA A 351 -3.44 6.76 8.20
CA ALA A 351 -3.93 5.40 8.27
C ALA A 351 -3.16 4.54 9.28
N LYS A 352 -1.81 4.66 9.30
CA LYS A 352 -0.96 3.93 10.23
C LYS A 352 -1.14 4.39 11.67
N LEU A 353 -1.29 5.70 11.92
CA LEU A 353 -1.61 6.21 13.25
C LEU A 353 -2.98 5.74 13.71
N VAL A 354 -4.02 5.88 12.87
CA VAL A 354 -5.39 5.48 13.23
C VAL A 354 -5.44 4.00 13.55
N LEU A 355 -4.98 3.13 12.64
CA LEU A 355 -4.96 1.70 12.89
C LEU A 355 -4.08 1.34 14.08
N GLY A 356 -2.84 1.84 14.09
CA GLY A 356 -1.84 1.50 15.09
C GLY A 356 -2.34 1.80 16.49
N TRP A 357 -2.84 3.02 16.73
CA TRP A 357 -3.37 3.38 18.05
C TRP A 357 -4.74 2.79 18.36
N MET A 358 -5.60 2.54 17.35
CA MET A 358 -6.85 1.83 17.59
C MET A 358 -6.60 0.41 18.11
N ILE A 359 -5.70 -0.35 17.49
CA ILE A 359 -5.37 -1.69 17.97
C ILE A 359 -4.57 -1.61 19.27
N PHE A 360 -3.53 -0.77 19.31
CA PHE A 360 -2.60 -0.76 20.43
C PHE A 360 -3.31 -0.34 21.73
N SER A 361 -4.15 0.70 21.69
CA SER A 361 -4.87 1.15 22.89
C SER A 361 -6.00 0.21 23.30
N ASN A 362 -6.80 -0.32 22.36
CA ASN A 362 -7.98 -1.11 22.71
C ASN A 362 -7.68 -2.61 22.91
N VAL A 363 -6.57 -3.11 22.37
CA VAL A 363 -6.24 -4.53 22.39
C VAL A 363 -4.95 -4.76 23.18
N VAL A 364 -3.85 -4.11 22.81
CA VAL A 364 -2.54 -4.38 23.43
C VAL A 364 -2.48 -3.85 24.87
N ILE A 365 -2.82 -2.57 25.10
CA ILE A 365 -2.78 -1.99 26.44
C ILE A 365 -3.84 -2.62 27.36
N VAL A 366 -5.10 -2.69 26.90
CA VAL A 366 -6.20 -3.24 27.72
C VAL A 366 -6.00 -4.70 28.10
N SER A 367 -5.37 -5.52 27.26
CA SER A 367 -5.08 -6.92 27.59
C SER A 367 -3.91 -7.10 28.58
N ARG A 368 -3.15 -6.04 28.85
CA ARG A 368 -1.93 -6.07 29.67
C ARG A 368 -1.99 -5.17 30.91
N SER A 369 -2.98 -4.27 31.00
CA SER A 369 -3.35 -3.52 32.20
C SER A 369 -4.25 -4.33 33.10
#